data_AF-A0A1C4DJ28-F1
#
_entry.id   AF-A0A1C4DJ28-F1
#
_cell.length_a   1.000
_cell.length_b   1.000
_cell.length_c   1.000
_cell.angle_alpha   90.00
_cell.angle_beta   90.00
_cell.angle_gamma   90.00
#
_symmetry.space_group_name_H-M   'P 1'
#
loop_
_entity.id
_entity.type
_entity.pdbx_description
1 polymer ?
#
loop_
_entity_poly.entity_id
_entity_poly.type
_entity_poly.pdbx_seq_one_letter_code
_entity_poly.pdbx_strand_id
1 'polypeptide(L)' 'MNQLLFFEDIDEKEIRRLVVKELKNYKALYVRMKNQEEQARAGGHRSFS' A
#
# COMPACT_ATOMS: atom_id res chain seq x y z
N MET A 1 -1.71 33.87 -20.19
CA MET A 1 -2.30 32.80 -19.36
C MET A 1 -2.03 31.43 -19.97
N ASN A 2 -0.74 31.08 -20.24
CA ASN A 2 -0.40 29.89 -21.05
C ASN A 2 0.70 29.01 -20.40
N GLN A 3 0.95 29.18 -19.09
CA GLN A 3 2.12 28.60 -18.43
C GLN A 3 2.03 27.08 -18.21
N LEU A 4 0.82 26.50 -18.29
CA LEU A 4 0.58 25.08 -18.04
C LEU A 4 0.50 24.23 -19.32
N LEU A 5 0.58 24.84 -20.51
CA LEU A 5 0.57 24.11 -21.79
C LEU A 5 1.84 23.26 -22.04
N PHE A 6 2.85 23.36 -21.17
CA PHE A 6 4.06 22.55 -21.24
C PHE A 6 3.86 21.12 -20.72
N PHE A 7 2.83 20.91 -19.87
CA PHE A 7 2.57 19.61 -19.30
C PHE A 7 1.59 18.84 -20.19
N GLU A 8 1.89 17.55 -20.38
CA GLU A 8 0.94 16.63 -20.98
C GLU A 8 -0.31 16.52 -20.09
N ASP A 9 -1.45 16.27 -20.74
CA ASP A 9 -2.68 16.00 -20.01
C ASP A 9 -2.48 14.79 -19.09
N ILE A 10 -2.94 14.94 -17.86
CA ILE A 10 -2.82 13.91 -16.85
C ILE A 10 -3.75 12.75 -17.21
N ASP A 11 -3.19 11.56 -17.42
CA ASP A 11 -3.98 10.33 -17.48
C ASP A 11 -4.47 9.95 -16.08
N GLU A 12 -5.66 10.45 -15.73
CA GLU A 12 -6.32 10.14 -14.47
C GLU A 12 -6.49 8.63 -14.22
N LYS A 13 -6.63 7.82 -15.28
CA LYS A 13 -6.84 6.38 -15.16
C LYS A 13 -5.54 5.70 -14.74
N GLU A 14 -4.41 6.12 -15.29
CA GLU A 14 -3.09 5.62 -14.89
C GLU A 14 -2.73 6.07 -13.47
N ILE A 15 -2.97 7.34 -13.12
CA ILE A 15 -2.79 7.80 -11.73
C ILE A 15 -3.66 6.99 -10.78
N ARG A 16 -4.94 6.79 -11.10
CA ARG A 16 -5.86 6.01 -10.25
C ARG A 16 -5.38 4.57 -10.07
N ARG A 17 -4.88 3.92 -11.13
CA ARG A 17 -4.32 2.56 -11.06
C ARG A 17 -3.11 2.52 -10.13
N LEU A 18 -2.21 3.50 -10.24
CA LEU A 18 -1.02 3.60 -9.39
C LEU A 18 -1.43 3.77 -7.92
N VAL A 19 -2.33 4.72 -7.63
CA VAL A 19 -2.83 4.96 -6.27
C VAL A 19 -3.46 3.71 -5.67
N VAL A 20 -4.32 3.00 -6.42
CA VAL A 20 -4.94 1.76 -5.96
C VAL A 20 -3.90 0.66 -5.67
N LYS A 21 -2.84 0.55 -6.48
CA LYS A 21 -1.75 -0.39 -6.26
C LYS A 21 -1.01 -0.08 -4.95
N GLU A 22 -0.65 1.18 -4.73
CA GLU A 22 0.08 1.58 -3.52
C GLU A 22 -0.78 1.42 -2.25
N LEU A 23 -2.08 1.73 -2.32
CA LEU A 23 -2.99 1.50 -1.20
C LEU A 23 -3.12 0.00 -0.84
N LYS A 24 -3.15 -0.89 -1.83
CA LYS A 24 -3.15 -2.34 -1.59
C LYS A 24 -1.85 -2.81 -0.94
N ASN A 25 -0.70 -2.30 -1.41
CA ASN A 25 0.61 -2.61 -0.84
C ASN A 25 0.71 -2.15 0.62
N TYR A 26 0.28 -0.93 0.90
CA TYR A 26 0.24 -0.38 2.25
C TYR A 26 -0.62 -1.23 3.19
N LYS A 27 -1.84 -1.59 2.75
CA LYS A 27 -2.72 -2.45 3.55
C LYS A 27 -2.08 -3.81 3.84
N ALA A 28 -1.44 -4.42 2.85
CA ALA A 28 -0.75 -5.70 3.04
C ALA A 28 0.40 -5.59 4.05
N LEU A 29 1.19 -4.51 3.96
CA LEU A 29 2.28 -4.25 4.90
C LEU A 29 1.75 -4.03 6.32
N TYR A 30 0.72 -3.20 6.47
CA TYR A 30 0.10 -2.91 7.76
C TYR A 30 -0.44 -4.18 8.43
N VAL A 31 -1.14 -5.02 7.68
CA VAL A 31 -1.65 -6.31 8.20
C VAL A 31 -0.51 -7.23 8.63
N ARG A 32 0.59 -7.30 7.86
CA ARG A 32 1.76 -8.10 8.26
C ARG A 32 2.36 -7.62 9.57
N MET A 33 2.53 -6.31 9.73
CA MET A 33 3.06 -5.73 10.97
C MET A 33 2.14 -6.02 12.16
N LYS A 34 0.82 -5.89 11.99
CA LYS A 34 -0.14 -6.18 13.05
C LYS A 34 -0.18 -7.66 13.42
N ASN A 35 -0.14 -8.55 12.44
CA ASN A 35 -0.08 -9.99 12.70
C ASN A 35 1.21 -10.37 13.45
N GLN A 36 2.35 -9.75 13.12
CA GLN A 36 3.62 -9.96 13.82
C GLN A 36 3.56 -9.44 15.27
N GLU A 37 2.99 -8.24 15.47
CA GLU A 37 2.79 -7.66 16.79
C GLU A 37 1.90 -8.56 17.67
N GLU A 38 0.78 -9.04 17.12
CA GLU A 38 -0.13 -9.98 17.80
C GLU A 38 0.57 -11.31 18.11
N GLN A 39 1.35 -11.85 17.18
CA GLN A 39 2.10 -13.10 17.37
C GLN A 39 3.17 -12.96 18.48
N ALA A 40 3.86 -11.83 18.53
CA ALA A 40 4.83 -11.54 19.58
C ALA A 40 4.15 -11.41 20.95
N ARG A 41 2.99 -10.74 21.02
CA ARG A 41 2.20 -10.61 22.25
C ARG A 41 1.60 -11.94 22.71
N ALA A 42 1.21 -12.81 21.78
CA ALA A 42 0.66 -14.13 22.08
C ALA A 42 1.72 -15.17 22.50
N GLY A 43 2.99 -14.77 22.71
CA GLY A 43 4.03 -15.67 23.20
C GLY A 43 4.61 -16.63 22.16
N GLY A 44 4.45 -16.35 20.86
CA GLY A 44 5.29 -16.95 19.81
C GLY A 44 5.32 -18.49 19.73
N HIS A 45 4.20 -19.19 19.90
CA HIS A 45 4.13 -20.62 19.56
C HIS A 45 3.05 -20.87 18.49
N ARG A 46 3.48 -20.92 17.23
CA ARG A 46 2.95 -21.91 16.29
C ARG A 46 4.08 -22.90 16.02
N SER A 47 4.22 -23.87 16.91
CA SER A 47 4.78 -25.16 16.53
C SER A 47 3.81 -25.75 15.51
N PHE A 48 4.16 -25.66 14.22
CA PHE A 48 3.59 -26.56 13.23
C PHE A 48 4.19 -27.94 13.51
N SER A 49 3.40 -28.79 14.14
CA SER A 49 3.59 -30.25 14.10
C SER A 49 2.98 -30.79 12.82
#